data_AF-A0A7J9IQA1-F1
#
_entry.id   AF-A0A7J9IQA1-F1
#
_cell.length_a   1.000
_cell.length_b   1.000
_cell.length_c   1.000
_cell.angle_alpha   90.00
_cell.angle_beta   90.00
_cell.angle_gamma   90.00
#
_symmetry.space_group_name_H-M   'P 1'
#
loop_
_entity.id
_entity.type
_entity.pdbx_description
1 polymer ?
#
loop_
_entity_poly.entity_id
_entity_poly.type
_entity_poly.pdbx_seq_one_letter_code
_entity_poly.pdbx_strand_id
1 'polypeptide(L)'
;MIVLKGSVPMSFGGTEQPAAYGELVSIGGLNPDVNKKLSAAIAAILETKLQVPKSRFFLKFYDTKASFLLLLLNCHEDGSLSPIWFQLWMERIHLLSLACSEFLETSVMSIQNNLTRTVNWCEKKFLKLGM
;
A
#
# COMPACT_ATOMS: atom_id res chain seq x y z
N MET A 1 -3.77 -5.26 -5.84
CA MET A 1 -4.34 -6.05 -6.96
C MET A 1 -5.23 -5.11 -7.77
N ILE A 2 -5.24 -5.22 -9.10
CA ILE A 2 -6.12 -4.44 -9.99
C ILE A 2 -6.82 -5.44 -10.92
N VAL A 3 -8.14 -5.36 -11.00
CA VAL A 3 -8.96 -6.17 -11.92
C VAL A 3 -9.74 -5.21 -12.81
N LEU A 4 -9.57 -5.32 -14.13
CA LEU A 4 -10.25 -4.50 -15.12
C LEU A 4 -11.19 -5.38 -15.95
N LYS A 5 -12.46 -5.01 -16.01
CA LYS A 5 -13.47 -5.67 -16.85
C LYS A 5 -14.03 -4.64 -17.83
N GLY A 6 -13.68 -4.80 -19.11
CA GLY A 6 -14.21 -4.01 -20.22
C GLY A 6 -15.50 -4.60 -20.79
N SER A 7 -16.19 -3.83 -21.63
CA SER A 7 -17.38 -4.26 -22.38
C SER A 7 -18.52 -4.79 -21.51
N VAL A 8 -18.64 -4.29 -20.28
CA VAL A 8 -19.76 -4.58 -19.39
C VAL A 8 -20.93 -3.66 -19.77
N PRO A 9 -22.12 -4.19 -20.07
CA PRO A 9 -23.31 -3.37 -20.28
C PRO A 9 -23.58 -2.51 -19.05
N MET A 10 -23.57 -1.18 -19.21
CA MET A 10 -23.70 -0.23 -18.11
C MET A 10 -24.47 1.01 -18.55
N SER A 11 -25.47 1.39 -17.76
CA SER A 11 -26.17 2.67 -17.88
C SER A 11 -25.85 3.54 -16.67
N PHE A 12 -25.46 4.79 -16.91
CA PHE A 12 -25.18 5.76 -15.87
C PHE A 12 -26.04 7.02 -16.12
N GLY A 13 -26.90 7.35 -15.17
CA GLY A 13 -27.86 8.44 -15.32
C GLY A 13 -28.87 8.22 -16.44
N GLY A 14 -29.20 6.97 -16.78
CA GLY A 14 -30.15 6.61 -17.83
C GLY A 14 -29.58 6.57 -19.26
N THR A 15 -28.28 6.83 -19.45
CA THR A 15 -27.62 6.74 -20.76
C THR A 15 -26.50 5.72 -20.75
N GLU A 16 -26.23 5.10 -21.91
CA GLU A 16 -25.16 4.09 -22.10
C GLU A 16 -23.83 4.68 -22.61
N GLN A 17 -23.68 6.01 -22.53
CA GLN A 17 -22.41 6.67 -22.81
C GLN A 17 -21.31 6.18 -21.85
N PRO A 18 -20.01 6.22 -22.26
CA PRO A 18 -18.89 5.67 -21.50
C PRO A 18 -18.97 6.01 -20.01
N ALA A 19 -18.92 4.97 -19.19
CA ALA A 19 -19.05 5.06 -17.75
C ALA A 19 -18.16 4.00 -17.08
N ALA A 20 -17.78 4.25 -15.83
CA ALA A 20 -16.96 3.33 -15.07
C ALA A 20 -17.50 3.17 -13.64
N TYR A 21 -17.38 1.94 -13.13
CA TYR A 21 -17.62 1.60 -11.74
C TYR A 21 -16.36 0.96 -11.18
N GLY A 22 -15.94 1.37 -10.00
CA GLY A 22 -14.78 0.82 -9.32
C GLY A 22 -15.05 0.50 -7.86
N GLU A 23 -14.33 -0.49 -7.35
CA GLU A 23 -14.26 -0.82 -5.94
C GLU A 23 -12.81 -0.78 -5.48
N LEU A 24 -12.54 -0.04 -4.40
CA LEU A 24 -11.22 0.06 -3.79
C LEU A 24 -11.31 -0.53 -2.38
N VAL A 25 -10.62 -1.65 -2.18
CA VAL A 25 -10.50 -2.32 -0.89
C VAL A 25 -9.12 -2.03 -0.32
N SER A 26 -9.07 -1.56 0.92
CA SER A 26 -7.83 -1.35 1.67
C SER A 26 -7.90 -1.97 3.06
N ILE A 27 -6.75 -2.28 3.64
CA ILE A 27 -6.64 -2.66 5.06
C ILE A 27 -6.22 -1.41 5.84
N GLY A 28 -7.19 -0.69 6.40
CA GLY A 28 -6.92 0.59 7.02
C GLY A 28 -6.46 1.66 6.03
N GLY A 29 -6.23 2.86 6.57
CA GLY A 29 -5.66 4.00 5.84
C GLY A 29 -6.63 4.77 4.95
N LEU A 30 -7.86 4.30 4.77
CA LEU A 30 -8.91 5.05 4.07
C LEU A 30 -9.51 6.09 5.01
N ASN A 31 -9.61 7.31 4.51
CA ASN A 31 -10.22 8.43 5.21
C ASN A 31 -10.75 9.43 4.16
N PRO A 32 -11.60 10.40 4.55
CA PRO A 32 -12.22 11.31 3.58
C PRO A 32 -11.22 12.07 2.68
N ASP A 33 -10.07 12.48 3.21
CA ASP A 33 -9.08 13.25 2.43
C ASP A 33 -8.29 12.37 1.46
N VAL A 34 -7.91 11.17 1.90
CA VAL A 34 -7.27 10.15 1.05
C VAL A 34 -8.23 9.70 -0.04
N ASN A 35 -9.50 9.45 0.29
CA ASN A 35 -10.52 9.03 -0.67
C ASN A 35 -10.72 10.09 -1.77
N LYS A 36 -10.78 11.38 -1.42
CA LYS A 36 -10.85 12.47 -2.41
C LYS A 36 -9.66 12.48 -3.37
N LYS A 37 -8.44 12.33 -2.84
CA LYS A 37 -7.21 12.28 -3.66
C LYS A 37 -7.19 11.06 -4.58
N LEU A 38 -7.56 9.89 -4.06
CA LEU A 38 -7.65 8.65 -4.84
C LEU A 38 -8.71 8.74 -5.93
N SER A 39 -9.92 9.22 -5.60
CA SER A 39 -10.99 9.43 -6.57
C SER A 39 -10.57 10.38 -7.69
N ALA A 40 -9.90 11.49 -7.36
CA ALA A 40 -9.41 12.44 -8.37
C ALA A 40 -8.35 11.82 -9.28
N ALA A 41 -7.39 11.09 -8.72
CA ALA A 41 -6.34 10.42 -9.48
C ALA A 41 -6.92 9.35 -10.42
N ILE A 42 -7.83 8.50 -9.92
CA ILE A 42 -8.47 7.45 -10.71
C ILE A 42 -9.34 8.08 -11.81
N ALA A 43 -10.13 9.12 -11.51
CA ALA A 43 -10.93 9.81 -12.51
C ALA A 43 -10.06 10.41 -13.63
N ALA A 44 -8.88 10.95 -13.31
CA ALA A 44 -7.93 11.44 -14.31
C ALA A 44 -7.35 10.32 -15.19
N ILE A 45 -7.05 9.15 -14.61
CA ILE A 45 -6.59 7.99 -15.37
C ILE A 45 -7.70 7.50 -16.32
N LEU A 46 -8.94 7.40 -15.83
CA LEU A 46 -10.09 6.96 -16.63
C LEU A 46 -10.38 7.92 -17.80
N GLU A 47 -10.29 9.22 -17.57
CA GLU A 47 -10.46 10.23 -18.61
C GLU A 47 -9.35 10.15 -19.68
N THR A 48 -8.09 10.08 -19.25
CA THR A 48 -6.95 10.13 -20.17
C THR A 48 -6.69 8.82 -20.92
N LYS A 49 -6.99 7.67 -20.30
CA LYS A 49 -6.68 6.35 -20.87
C LYS A 49 -7.87 5.66 -21.49
N LEU A 50 -9.07 5.86 -20.94
CA LEU A 50 -10.28 5.15 -21.35
C LEU A 50 -11.37 6.09 -21.91
N GLN A 51 -11.10 7.39 -21.98
CA GLN A 51 -12.03 8.40 -22.50
C GLN A 51 -13.37 8.43 -21.73
N VAL A 52 -13.36 8.01 -20.46
CA VAL A 52 -14.54 8.07 -19.59
C VAL A 52 -14.58 9.45 -18.90
N PRO A 53 -15.64 10.25 -19.06
CA PRO A 53 -15.76 11.54 -18.40
C PRO A 53 -15.72 11.40 -16.87
N LYS A 54 -15.04 12.32 -16.17
CA LYS A 54 -14.97 12.31 -14.70
C LYS A 54 -16.33 12.34 -14.00
N SER A 55 -17.35 12.90 -14.66
CA SER A 55 -18.73 12.97 -14.17
C SER A 55 -19.51 11.65 -14.30
N ARG A 56 -18.98 10.66 -15.04
CA ARG A 56 -19.62 9.36 -15.32
C ARG A 56 -18.87 8.20 -14.67
N PHE A 57 -18.32 8.44 -13.50
CA PHE A 57 -17.56 7.47 -12.74
C PHE A 57 -18.02 7.43 -11.28
N PHE A 58 -18.13 6.22 -10.73
CA PHE A 58 -18.40 5.99 -9.32
C PHE A 58 -17.38 5.03 -8.71
N LEU A 59 -16.86 5.38 -7.54
CA LEU A 59 -15.87 4.59 -6.80
C LEU A 59 -16.39 4.29 -5.40
N LYS A 60 -16.49 3.00 -5.06
CA LYS A 60 -16.83 2.56 -3.72
C LYS A 60 -15.56 2.20 -2.95
N PHE A 61 -15.45 2.71 -1.73
CA PHE A 61 -14.34 2.44 -0.83
C PHE A 61 -14.77 1.42 0.24
N TYR A 62 -13.96 0.39 0.42
CA TYR A 62 -14.12 -0.60 1.48
C TYR A 62 -12.88 -0.61 2.36
N ASP A 63 -13.06 -0.15 3.60
CA ASP A 63 -12.03 -0.24 4.63
C ASP A 63 -12.23 -1.53 5.43
N THR A 64 -11.30 -2.47 5.29
CA THR A 64 -11.38 -3.79 5.90
C THR A 64 -10.41 -3.88 7.06
N LYS A 65 -10.83 -4.47 8.19
CA LYS A 65 -9.91 -4.76 9.29
C LYS A 65 -8.97 -5.90 8.92
N ALA A 66 -7.69 -5.80 9.31
CA ALA A 66 -6.68 -6.82 9.04
C ALA A 66 -7.10 -8.23 9.49
N SER A 67 -7.82 -8.32 10.61
CA SER A 67 -8.38 -9.57 11.14
C SER A 67 -9.36 -10.27 10.19
N PHE A 68 -10.03 -9.52 9.32
CA PHE A 68 -11.00 -10.05 8.37
C PHE A 68 -10.32 -10.57 7.09
N LEU A 69 -9.17 -10.01 6.71
CA LEU A 69 -8.44 -10.45 5.52
C LEU A 69 -7.64 -11.75 5.77
N LEU A 70 -7.15 -11.97 7.00
CA LEU A 70 -6.53 -13.26 7.35
C LEU A 70 -7.53 -14.42 7.20
N LEU A 71 -8.83 -14.21 7.40
CA LEU A 71 -9.84 -15.24 7.13
C LEU A 71 -10.00 -15.52 5.62
N LEU A 72 -9.98 -14.48 4.78
CA LEU A 72 -10.15 -14.62 3.33
C LEU A 72 -8.92 -15.24 2.63
N LEU A 73 -7.70 -14.98 3.12
CA LEU A 73 -6.48 -15.60 2.59
C LEU A 73 -6.34 -17.09 2.98
N ASN A 74 -7.13 -17.56 3.95
CA ASN A 74 -7.18 -18.97 4.36
C ASN A 74 -8.31 -19.76 3.69
N CYS A 75 -9.19 -19.10 2.93
CA CYS A 75 -10.21 -19.78 2.14
C CYS A 75 -9.68 -20.01 0.73
N HIS A 76 -9.21 -21.23 0.46
CA HIS A 76 -9.04 -21.68 -0.93
C HIS A 76 -10.42 -21.86 -1.59
N GLU A 77 -10.49 -21.80 -2.92
CA GLU A 77 -11.74 -21.83 -3.72
C GLU A 77 -12.63 -23.06 -3.47
N ASP A 78 -12.14 -24.07 -2.74
CA ASP A 78 -12.82 -25.30 -2.37
C ASP A 78 -13.45 -25.28 -0.96
N GLY A 79 -13.36 -24.16 -0.22
CA GLY A 79 -13.99 -24.03 1.10
C GLY A 79 -13.33 -24.85 2.20
N SER A 80 -12.13 -25.39 1.98
CA SER A 80 -11.41 -26.16 2.99
C SER A 80 -10.51 -25.26 3.86
N LEU A 81 -10.76 -25.23 5.17
CA LEU A 81 -9.90 -24.57 6.16
C LEU A 81 -8.75 -25.51 6.51
N SER A 82 -7.55 -25.26 5.98
CA SER A 82 -6.32 -25.95 6.41
C SER A 82 -5.46 -25.02 7.28
N PRO A 83 -5.41 -25.24 8.61
CA PRO A 83 -4.68 -24.37 9.54
C PRO A 83 -3.15 -24.59 9.55
N ILE A 84 -2.64 -25.56 8.79
CA ILE A 84 -1.20 -25.92 8.80
C ILE A 84 -0.31 -24.83 8.19
N TRP A 85 -0.81 -24.10 7.19
CA TRP A 85 -0.06 -23.04 6.54
C TRP A 85 0.02 -21.76 7.38
N PHE A 86 -0.98 -21.53 8.24
CA PHE A 86 -1.05 -20.36 9.10
C PHE A 86 -0.03 -20.41 10.25
N GLN A 87 0.23 -21.61 10.80
CA GLN A 87 1.28 -21.82 11.79
C GLN A 87 2.67 -21.52 11.19
N LEU A 88 2.96 -22.05 10.00
CA LEU A 88 4.23 -21.83 9.30
C LEU A 88 4.43 -20.37 8.85
N TRP A 89 3.35 -19.66 8.50
CA TRP A 89 3.43 -18.25 8.13
C TRP A 89 3.60 -17.32 9.34
N MET A 90 2.94 -17.60 10.47
CA MET A 90 3.16 -16.85 11.72
C MET A 90 4.57 -17.06 12.30
N GLU A 91 5.14 -18.26 12.13
CA GLU A 91 6.55 -18.52 12.44
C GLU A 91 7.47 -17.71 11.50
N ARG A 92 7.13 -17.59 10.21
CA ARG A 92 7.89 -16.74 9.28
C ARG A 92 7.71 -15.23 9.52
N ILE A 93 6.58 -14.76 10.06
CA ILE A 93 6.41 -13.36 10.48
C ILE A 93 7.19 -13.05 11.75
N HIS A 94 7.26 -13.97 12.72
CA HIS A 94 8.18 -13.82 13.85
C HIS A 94 9.64 -13.76 13.38
N LEU A 95 10.02 -14.60 12.42
CA LEU A 95 11.37 -14.58 11.83
C LEU A 95 11.64 -13.30 11.01
N LEU A 96 10.64 -12.76 10.30
CA LEU A 96 10.74 -11.46 9.63
C LEU A 96 10.81 -10.31 10.63
N SER A 97 10.11 -10.39 11.77
CA SER A 97 10.19 -9.39 12.85
C SER A 97 11.56 -9.41 13.55
N LEU A 98 12.14 -10.60 13.75
CA LEU A 98 13.50 -10.75 14.30
C LEU A 98 14.56 -10.25 13.29
N ALA A 99 14.44 -10.64 12.02
CA ALA A 99 15.33 -10.18 10.95
C ALA A 99 15.21 -8.66 10.69
N CYS A 100 14.02 -8.07 10.84
CA CYS A 100 13.83 -6.63 10.71
C CYS A 100 14.39 -5.87 11.92
N SER A 101 14.41 -6.48 13.12
CA SER A 101 15.08 -5.91 14.29
C SER A 101 16.61 -5.93 14.15
N GLU A 102 17.20 -7.01 13.64
CA GLU A 102 18.65 -7.07 13.38
C GLU A 102 19.08 -6.14 12.24
N PHE A 103 18.23 -5.98 11.21
CA PHE A 103 18.50 -5.09 10.08
C PHE A 103 18.36 -3.61 10.46
N LEU A 104 17.47 -3.26 11.39
CA LEU A 104 17.37 -1.91 11.96
C LEU A 104 18.52 -1.62 12.92
N GLU A 105 18.93 -2.55 13.78
CA GLU A 105 20.09 -2.38 14.67
C GLU A 105 21.41 -2.25 13.88
N THR A 106 21.62 -3.05 12.84
CA THR A 106 22.81 -2.93 11.98
C THR A 106 22.82 -1.64 11.16
N SER A 107 21.65 -1.18 10.70
CA SER A 107 21.52 0.10 9.99
C SER A 107 21.69 1.30 10.92
N VAL A 108 21.15 1.26 12.14
CA VAL A 108 21.30 2.31 13.15
C VAL A 108 22.74 2.39 13.66
N MET A 109 23.40 1.25 13.90
CA MET A 109 24.83 1.22 14.27
C MET A 109 25.74 1.69 13.14
N SER A 110 25.42 1.39 11.87
CA SER A 110 26.17 1.87 10.71
C SER A 110 25.99 3.39 10.51
N ILE A 111 24.78 3.91 10.69
CA ILE A 111 24.47 5.34 10.60
C ILE A 111 25.11 6.11 11.77
N GLN A 112 25.08 5.58 13.00
CA GLN A 112 25.73 6.18 14.15
C GLN A 112 27.26 6.19 14.02
N ASN A 113 27.87 5.11 13.53
CA ASN A 113 29.31 5.08 13.27
C ASN A 113 29.74 6.05 12.15
N ASN A 114 28.92 6.22 11.10
CA ASN A 114 29.20 7.19 10.05
C ASN A 114 29.01 8.64 10.51
N LEU A 115 28.02 8.92 11.35
CA LEU A 115 27.84 10.23 11.98
C LEU A 115 29.01 10.55 12.92
N THR A 116 29.44 9.59 13.75
CA THR A 116 30.56 9.78 14.69
C THR A 116 31.90 9.99 13.96
N ARG A 117 32.12 9.31 12.81
CA ARG A 117 33.29 9.54 11.95
C ARG A 117 33.25 10.89 11.24
N THR A 118 32.08 11.35 10.83
CA THR A 118 31.92 12.62 10.11
C THR A 118 32.08 13.82 11.05
N VAL A 119 31.58 13.72 12.29
CA VAL A 119 31.76 14.75 13.33
C VAL A 119 33.23 14.85 13.74
N ASN A 120 33.91 13.72 14.00
CA ASN A 120 35.35 13.71 14.32
C ASN A 120 36.25 14.20 13.16
N TRP A 121 35.82 13.99 11.91
CA TRP A 121 36.51 14.52 10.73
C TRP A 121 36.34 16.04 10.61
N CYS A 122 35.15 16.57 10.91
CA CYS A 122 34.89 18.00 10.94
C CYS A 122 35.67 18.70 12.07
N GLU A 123 35.67 18.18 13.29
CA GLU A 123 36.41 18.76 14.43
C GLU A 123 37.93 18.79 14.17
N LYS A 124 38.52 17.70 13.65
CA LYS A 124 39.96 17.66 13.33
C LYS A 124 40.35 18.60 12.17
N LYS A 125 39.40 18.93 11.29
CA LYS A 125 39.64 19.88 10.20
C LYS A 125 39.51 21.33 10.67
N PHE A 126 38.61 21.62 11.60
CA PHE A 126 38.47 22.94 12.22
C PHE A 126 39.68 23.31 13.09
N LEU A 127 40.21 22.37 13.90
CA LEU A 127 41.42 22.60 14.72
C LEU A 127 42.71 22.83 13.92
N LYS A 128 42.77 22.40 12.65
CA LYS A 128 43.92 22.64 11.76
C LYS A 128 43.84 23.96 10.97
N LEU A 129 42.70 24.65 11.01
CA LEU A 129 42.46 25.91 10.27
C LEU A 129 42.54 27.17 11.16
N GLY A 130 42.85 27.03 12.44
CA GLY A 130 43.25 28.17 13.29
C GLY A 130 42.14 29.22 13.51
N MET A 131 40.93 28.75 13.81
CA MET A 131 39.89 29.56 14.46
C MET A 131 39.62 29.01 15.85
#